data_AF-A0AAX4JAW5-F1
#
_entry.id   AF-A0AAX4JAW5-F1
#
_cell.length_a   1.000
_cell.length_b   1.000
_cell.length_c   1.000
_cell.angle_alpha   90.00
_cell.angle_beta   90.00
_cell.angle_gamma   90.00
#
_symmetry.space_group_name_H-M   'P 1'
#
loop_
_entity.id
_entity.type
_entity.pdbx_description
1 polymer ?
#
loop_
_entity_poly.entity_id
_entity_poly.type
_entity_poly.pdbx_seq_one_letter_code
_entity_poly.pdbx_strand_id
1 'polypeptide(L)'
;MIDGISIYSGRAIPKGSSTVRITNDGKQQLTANKKERSLISRKINPKLVKWTIPSRVVRKKHELFTSSQKNIPRPARIERGFRNISADLLK
;
A
#
# COMPACT_ATOMS: atom_id res chain seq x y z
N MET A 1 -4.88 -3.75 20.76
CA MET A 1 -3.49 -3.47 20.35
C MET A 1 -3.08 -4.44 19.25
N ILE A 2 -2.38 -3.97 18.23
CA ILE A 2 -1.94 -4.75 17.05
C ILE A 2 -0.43 -4.98 17.19
N ASP A 3 0.04 -6.22 16.99
CA ASP A 3 1.48 -6.55 17.01
C ASP A 3 2.18 -6.12 15.71
N GLY A 4 1.48 -6.23 14.59
CA GLY A 4 2.02 -5.89 13.29
C GLY A 4 1.17 -6.42 12.15
N ILE A 5 1.76 -6.44 10.96
CA ILE A 5 1.12 -6.92 9.73
C ILE A 5 1.73 -8.26 9.35
N SER A 6 0.89 -9.24 8.99
CA SER A 6 1.35 -10.53 8.44
C SER A 6 2.11 -10.29 7.15
N ILE A 7 3.33 -10.83 7.06
CA ILE A 7 4.15 -10.74 5.85
C ILE A 7 3.51 -11.47 4.66
N TYR A 8 2.66 -12.47 4.94
CA TYR A 8 2.06 -13.30 3.89
C TYR A 8 0.69 -12.77 3.45
N SER A 9 -0.24 -12.58 4.40
CA SER A 9 -1.60 -12.17 4.06
C SER A 9 -1.80 -10.67 4.00
N GLY A 10 -0.88 -9.88 4.56
CA GLY A 10 -1.00 -8.43 4.72
C GLY A 10 -2.01 -8.00 5.79
N ARG A 11 -2.61 -8.94 6.54
CA ARG A 11 -3.60 -8.61 7.57
C ARG A 11 -2.93 -8.15 8.86
N ALA A 12 -3.56 -7.21 9.56
CA ALA A 12 -3.17 -6.83 10.92
C ALA A 12 -3.35 -8.03 11.87
N ILE A 13 -2.36 -8.26 12.73
CA ILE A 13 -2.36 -9.37 13.69
C ILE A 13 -2.56 -8.79 15.10
N PRO A 14 -3.56 -9.27 15.85
CA PRO A 14 -3.78 -8.84 17.22
C PRO A 14 -2.62 -9.26 18.13
N LYS A 15 -2.38 -8.47 19.16
CA LYS A 15 -1.29 -8.70 20.11
C LYS A 15 -1.37 -10.09 20.75
N GLY A 16 -0.25 -10.82 20.75
CA GLY A 16 -0.14 -12.15 21.36
C GLY A 16 -0.62 -13.32 20.48
N SER A 17 -1.20 -13.05 19.30
CA SER A 17 -1.55 -14.08 18.32
C SER A 17 -0.48 -14.27 17.24
N SER A 18 0.54 -13.41 17.22
CA SER A 18 1.58 -13.44 16.20
C SER A 18 2.57 -14.58 16.43
N THR A 19 3.00 -15.23 15.36
CA THR A 19 4.17 -16.10 15.37
C THR A 19 5.29 -15.41 14.59
N VAL A 20 6.39 -15.10 15.26
CA VAL A 20 7.57 -14.46 14.67
C VAL A 20 8.61 -15.53 14.36
N ARG A 21 9.06 -15.56 13.11
CA ARG A 21 10.21 -16.36 12.68
C ARG A 21 11.34 -15.42 12.30
N ILE A 22 12.51 -15.61 12.88
CA ILE A 22 13.73 -14.91 12.46
C ILE A 22 14.36 -15.73 11.33
N THR A 23 14.64 -15.08 10.20
CA THR A 23 15.33 -15.68 9.06
C THR A 23 16.84 -15.59 9.24
N ASN A 24 17.60 -16.37 8.46
CA ASN A 24 19.07 -16.36 8.51
C ASN A 24 19.65 -14.96 8.23
N ASP A 25 18.95 -14.13 7.46
CA ASP A 25 19.32 -12.73 7.16
C ASP A 25 19.03 -11.77 8.34
N GLY A 26 18.59 -12.27 9.49
CA GLY A 26 18.13 -11.47 10.63
C GLY A 26 16.76 -10.81 10.45
N LYS A 27 16.12 -10.97 9.28
CA LYS A 27 14.79 -10.39 9.02
C LYS A 27 13.71 -11.15 9.78
N GLN A 28 12.80 -10.40 10.39
CA GLN A 28 11.65 -10.94 11.10
C GLN A 28 10.48 -11.20 10.13
N GLN A 29 9.93 -12.42 10.17
CA GLN A 29 8.73 -12.81 9.45
C GLN A 29 7.59 -12.99 10.43
N LEU A 30 6.64 -12.06 10.39
CA LEU A 30 5.45 -12.08 11.24
C LEU A 30 4.32 -12.81 10.51
N THR A 31 3.74 -13.84 11.13
CA THR A 31 2.65 -14.64 10.56
C THR A 31 1.51 -14.80 11.55
N ALA A 32 0.27 -14.86 11.06
CA ALA A 32 -0.91 -14.92 11.91
C ALA A 32 -1.25 -16.36 12.32
N ASN A 33 -1.15 -17.31 11.38
CA ASN A 33 -1.75 -18.63 11.53
C ASN A 33 -0.85 -19.75 10.96
N LYS A 34 -1.09 -21.00 11.37
CA LYS A 34 -0.45 -22.20 10.79
C LYS A 34 -0.69 -22.32 9.28
N LYS A 35 -1.84 -21.86 8.79
CA LYS A 35 -2.18 -21.82 7.35
C LYS A 35 -1.15 -21.01 6.55
N GLU A 36 -0.79 -19.82 7.02
CA GLU A 36 0.19 -18.96 6.35
C GLU A 36 1.57 -19.60 6.36
N ARG A 37 1.99 -20.15 7.51
CA ARG A 37 3.27 -20.85 7.65
C ARG A 37 3.41 -22.04 6.70
N SER A 38 2.34 -22.82 6.53
CA SER A 38 2.30 -23.93 5.57
C SER A 38 2.43 -23.47 4.11
N LEU A 39 1.83 -22.34 3.75
CA LEU A 39 1.95 -21.78 2.41
C LEU A 39 3.36 -21.21 2.16
N ILE A 40 3.96 -20.56 3.16
CA ILE A 40 5.33 -20.06 3.11
C ILE A 40 6.32 -21.22 2.96
N SER A 41 6.18 -22.30 3.74
CA SER A 41 7.08 -23.45 3.64
C SER A 41 6.99 -24.15 2.28
N ARG A 42 5.80 -24.16 1.67
CA ARG A 42 5.57 -24.63 0.29
C ARG A 42 6.00 -23.63 -0.79
N LYS A 43 6.57 -22.48 -0.42
CA LYS A 43 7.00 -21.41 -1.33
C LYS A 43 5.89 -20.92 -2.28
N ILE A 44 4.63 -20.96 -1.83
CA ILE A 44 3.49 -20.49 -2.63
C ILE A 44 3.46 -18.96 -2.58
N ASN A 45 3.39 -18.32 -3.75
CA ASN A 45 3.35 -16.86 -3.84
C ASN A 45 2.00 -16.32 -3.30
N PRO A 46 1.99 -15.37 -2.35
CA PRO A 46 0.76 -14.81 -1.80
C PRO A 46 -0.11 -14.13 -2.86
N LYS A 47 0.45 -13.62 -3.96
CA LYS A 47 -0.29 -13.00 -5.07
C LYS A 47 -1.23 -13.97 -5.79
N LEU A 48 -0.96 -15.28 -5.72
CA LEU A 48 -1.80 -16.32 -6.33
C LEU A 48 -2.96 -16.74 -5.41
N VAL A 49 -2.86 -16.45 -4.11
CA VAL A 49 -3.83 -16.90 -3.10
C VAL A 49 -4.93 -15.85 -2.92
N LYS A 50 -6.13 -16.16 -3.43
CA LYS A 50 -7.27 -15.21 -3.58
C LYS A 50 -7.63 -14.38 -2.35
N TRP A 51 -7.45 -14.90 -1.13
CA TRP A 51 -7.88 -14.24 0.11
C TRP A 51 -6.83 -13.28 0.70
N THR A 52 -5.60 -13.26 0.17
CA THR A 52 -4.53 -12.39 0.66
C THR A 52 -4.70 -10.97 0.13
N ILE A 53 -4.22 -9.98 0.89
CA ILE A 53 -4.20 -8.58 0.45
C ILE A 53 -3.36 -8.41 -0.83
N PRO A 54 -2.15 -8.98 -0.96
CA PRO A 54 -1.39 -8.95 -2.21
C PRO A 54 -2.18 -9.45 -3.43
N SER A 55 -2.91 -10.56 -3.31
CA SER A 55 -3.74 -11.06 -4.42
C SER A 55 -4.89 -10.10 -4.75
N ARG A 56 -5.54 -9.53 -3.73
CA ARG A 56 -6.65 -8.58 -3.94
C ARG A 56 -6.16 -7.28 -4.56
N VAL A 57 -4.97 -6.80 -4.19
CA VAL A 57 -4.34 -5.61 -4.77
C VAL A 57 -4.05 -5.82 -6.26
N VAL A 58 -3.43 -6.94 -6.63
CA VAL A 58 -3.16 -7.29 -8.04
C VAL A 58 -4.46 -7.37 -8.85
N ARG A 59 -5.54 -7.85 -8.24
CA ARG A 59 -6.85 -7.99 -8.89
C ARG A 59 -7.73 -6.73 -8.78
N LYS A 60 -7.21 -5.62 -8.24
CA LYS A 60 -7.96 -4.37 -7.99
C LYS A 60 -9.24 -4.56 -7.15
N LYS A 61 -9.26 -5.56 -6.25
CA LYS A 61 -10.39 -5.91 -5.36
C LYS A 61 -10.19 -5.44 -3.91
N HIS A 62 -9.26 -4.51 -3.69
CA HIS A 62 -8.98 -3.95 -2.38
C HIS A 62 -9.50 -2.52 -2.29
N GLU A 63 -10.18 -2.22 -1.18
CA GLU A 63 -10.85 -0.93 -0.90
C GLU A 63 -9.94 0.32 -1.00
N LEU A 64 -8.61 0.14 -0.92
CA LEU A 64 -7.64 1.23 -1.08
C LEU A 64 -7.57 1.78 -2.51
N PHE A 65 -8.04 1.02 -3.51
CA PHE A 65 -8.11 1.51 -4.90
C PHE A 65 -9.29 2.47 -5.12
N THR A 66 -10.36 2.33 -4.34
CA THR A 66 -11.55 3.18 -4.46
C THR A 66 -11.39 4.55 -3.79
N SER A 67 -10.50 4.70 -2.81
CA SER A 67 -10.46 5.89 -1.95
C SER A 67 -9.30 6.87 -2.18
N SER A 68 -8.39 6.60 -3.13
CA SER A 68 -7.13 7.36 -3.26
C SER A 68 -6.90 8.05 -4.60
N GLN A 69 -7.92 8.19 -5.45
CA GLN A 69 -7.88 9.26 -6.46
C GLN A 69 -8.12 10.60 -5.75
N LYS A 70 -7.08 11.09 -5.06
CA LYS A 70 -7.05 12.47 -4.61
C LYS A 70 -7.08 13.31 -5.88
N ASN A 71 -8.19 14.02 -6.12
CA ASN A 71 -8.23 15.12 -7.08
C ASN A 71 -7.30 16.21 -6.53
N ILE A 72 -6.00 16.08 -6.79
CA ILE A 72 -5.02 17.11 -6.48
C ILE A 72 -5.34 18.26 -7.43
N PRO A 73 -5.87 19.40 -6.95
CA PRO A 73 -6.15 20.52 -7.83
C PRO A 73 -4.83 20.97 -8.44
N ARG A 74 -4.76 21.02 -9.78
CA ARG A 74 -3.59 21.59 -10.45
C ARG A 74 -3.56 23.09 -10.13
N PRO A 75 -2.42 23.66 -9.72
CA PRO A 75 -2.33 25.10 -9.48
C PRO A 75 -2.69 25.84 -10.78
N ALA A 76 -3.61 26.80 -10.67
CA ALA A 76 -3.95 27.66 -11.78
C ALA A 76 -2.69 28.42 -12.23
N ARG A 77 -2.41 28.41 -13.53
CA ARG A 77 -1.29 29.17 -14.10
C ARG A 77 -1.60 30.65 -13.90
N ILE A 78 -0.75 31.36 -13.17
CA ILE A 78 -0.84 32.83 -13.06
C ILE A 78 -0.40 33.39 -14.41
N GLU A 79 -1.35 33.88 -15.21
CA GLU A 79 -1.04 34.69 -16.38
C GLU A 79 -0.67 36.09 -15.89
N ARG A 80 0.61 36.45 -15.97
CA ARG A 80 1.08 37.82 -15.70
C ARG A 80 0.97 38.62 -16.98
N GLY A 81 -0.18 39.27 -17.18
CA GLY A 81 -0.36 40.23 -18.27
C GLY A 81 -1.83 40.40 -18.65
N PHE A 82 -2.24 41.64 -18.88
CA PHE A 82 -3.48 41.90 -19.59
C PHE A 82 -3.23 41.65 -21.08
N ARG A 83 -4.11 40.87 -21.73
CA ARG A 83 -3.94 40.41 -23.13
C ARG A 83 -3.67 41.54 -24.14
N ASN A 84 -4.06 42.78 -23.81
CA ASN A 84 -3.96 43.95 -24.68
C ASN A 84 -3.14 45.11 -24.06
N ILE A 85 -2.39 44.89 -22.97
CA ILE A 85 -1.54 45.93 -22.39
C ILE A 85 -0.09 45.45 -22.46
N SER A 86 0.70 46.09 -23.32
CA SER A 86 2.15 45.87 -23.37
C SER A 86 2.78 46.32 -22.06
N ALA A 87 3.81 45.62 -21.60
CA ALA A 87 4.53 45.95 -20.37
C ALA A 87 5.07 47.40 -20.35
N ASP A 88 5.22 48.01 -21.52
CA ASP A 88 5.68 49.40 -21.69
C ASP A 88 4.62 50.46 -21.30
N LEU A 89 3.33 50.10 -21.24
CA LEU A 89 2.22 50.97 -20.83
C LEU A 89 2.02 51.01 -19.31
N LEU A 90 2.78 50.22 -18.54
CA LEU A 90 2.71 50.10 -17.08
C LEU A 90 3.85 50.85 -16.35
N LYS A 91 4.61 51.70 -17.06
CA LYS A 91 5.64 52.58 -16.50
C LYS A 91 5.07 53.89 -15.99
#